data_AF-A0A5C0VJF6-F1
#
_entry.id   AF-A0A5C0VJF6-F1
#
_cell.length_a   1.000
_cell.length_b   1.000
_cell.length_c   1.000
_cell.angle_alpha   90.00
_cell.angle_beta   90.00
_cell.angle_gamma   90.00
#
_symmetry.space_group_name_H-M   'P 1'
#
loop_
_entity.id
_entity.type
_entity.pdbx_description
1 polymer ?
#
loop_
_entity_poly.entity_id
_entity_poly.type
_entity_poly.pdbx_seq_one_letter_code
_entity_poly.pdbx_strand_id
1 'polypeptide(L)'
;MTISAIRIKLQEYIKVADEKKVKAIFALLEDDIVKDFNWWEDKDLVKDFEDRVKKCKNGTNKAFSLEEIDADIEKIKANTIS
;
A
#
# COMPACT_ATOMS: atom_id res chain seq x y z
N MET A 1 -29.49 -0.84 25.93
CA MET A 1 -29.49 -0.89 24.45
C MET A 1 -28.58 -2.03 24.05
N THR A 2 -29.01 -2.94 23.16
CA THR A 2 -28.19 -4.10 22.76
C THR A 2 -27.14 -3.69 21.72
N ILE A 3 -26.06 -4.47 21.59
CA ILE A 3 -25.02 -4.23 20.56
C ILE A 3 -25.64 -4.21 19.15
N SER A 4 -26.60 -5.08 18.87
CA SER A 4 -27.32 -5.09 17.59
C SER A 4 -28.06 -3.79 17.34
N ALA A 5 -28.72 -3.22 18.35
CA ALA A 5 -29.40 -1.94 18.22
C ALA A 5 -28.42 -0.77 18.01
N ILE A 6 -27.25 -0.80 18.66
CA ILE A 6 -26.18 0.19 18.44
C ILE A 6 -25.66 0.10 17.00
N ARG A 7 -25.42 -1.10 16.48
CA ARG A 7 -24.93 -1.33 15.12
C ARG A 7 -25.90 -0.77 14.06
N ILE A 8 -27.19 -1.03 14.22
CA ILE A 8 -28.23 -0.51 13.31
C ILE A 8 -28.21 1.02 13.31
N LYS A 9 -28.18 1.65 14.49
CA LYS A 9 -28.13 3.12 14.61
C LYS A 9 -26.90 3.73 13.95
N LEU A 10 -25.73 3.13 14.10
CA LEU A 10 -24.50 3.62 13.46
C LEU A 10 -24.59 3.50 11.92
N GLN A 11 -25.14 2.40 11.40
CA GLN A 11 -25.35 2.22 9.97
C GLN A 11 -26.33 3.26 9.40
N GLU A 12 -27.42 3.55 10.11
CA GLU A 12 -28.38 4.59 9.72
C GLU A 12 -27.76 5.98 9.75
N TYR A 13 -26.97 6.29 10.77
CA TYR A 13 -26.28 7.57 10.89
C TYR A 13 -25.32 7.83 9.71
N ILE A 14 -24.50 6.82 9.35
CA ILE A 14 -23.53 6.95 8.24
C ILE A 14 -24.23 7.26 6.91
N LYS A 15 -25.43 6.70 6.66
CA LYS A 15 -26.19 6.93 5.41
C LYS A 15 -26.59 8.39 5.19
N VAL A 16 -26.73 9.18 6.25
CA VAL A 16 -27.22 10.57 6.20
C VAL A 16 -26.18 11.58 6.70
N ALA A 17 -24.99 11.12 7.08
CA ALA A 17 -23.93 11.97 7.58
C ALA A 17 -23.38 12.88 6.45
N ASP A 18 -23.18 14.15 6.76
CA ASP A 18 -22.52 15.08 5.85
C ASP A 18 -21.03 14.73 5.67
N GLU A 19 -20.42 15.27 4.62
CA GLU A 19 -19.03 14.99 4.24
C GLU A 19 -18.04 15.22 5.39
N LYS A 20 -18.25 16.28 6.18
CA LYS A 20 -17.38 16.61 7.30
C LYS A 20 -17.43 15.52 8.37
N LYS A 21 -18.62 15.03 8.70
CA LYS A 21 -18.81 13.94 9.68
C LYS A 21 -18.26 12.61 9.17
N VAL A 22 -18.48 12.30 7.89
CA VAL A 22 -17.94 11.07 7.27
C VAL A 22 -16.41 11.08 7.33
N LYS A 23 -15.77 12.20 6.96
CA LYS A 23 -14.30 12.35 7.05
C LYS A 23 -13.79 12.21 8.48
N ALA A 24 -14.46 12.81 9.45
CA ALA A 24 -14.08 12.69 10.85
C ALA A 24 -14.19 11.25 11.37
N ILE A 25 -15.25 10.52 10.99
CA ILE A 25 -15.41 9.10 11.36
C ILE A 25 -14.34 8.25 10.70
N PHE A 26 -14.07 8.46 9.41
CA PHE A 26 -13.04 7.71 8.70
C PHE A 26 -11.67 7.94 9.33
N ALA A 27 -11.25 9.19 9.57
CA ALA A 27 -9.97 9.49 10.20
C ALA A 27 -9.81 8.89 11.61
N LEU A 28 -10.92 8.70 12.35
CA LEU A 28 -10.91 8.08 13.67
C LEU A 28 -10.73 6.56 13.63
N LEU A 29 -11.08 5.94 12.52
CA LEU A 29 -11.14 4.48 12.34
C LEU A 29 -10.26 4.01 11.19
N GLU A 30 -9.45 4.90 10.60
CA GLU A 30 -8.71 4.64 9.36
C GLU A 30 -7.76 3.46 9.57
N ASP A 31 -6.98 3.45 10.65
CA ASP A 31 -6.04 2.38 11.00
C ASP A 31 -6.75 1.01 11.23
N ASP A 32 -8.01 1.02 11.67
CA ASP A 32 -8.79 -0.20 11.89
C ASP A 32 -9.49 -0.70 10.62
N ILE A 33 -9.89 0.21 9.73
CA ILE A 33 -10.63 -0.05 8.49
C ILE A 33 -9.65 -0.37 7.35
N VAL A 34 -8.68 0.51 7.16
CA VAL A 34 -7.56 0.35 6.26
C VAL A 34 -6.52 -0.43 7.05
N LYS A 35 -6.74 -1.74 7.16
CA LYS A 35 -5.63 -2.64 7.48
C LYS A 35 -4.57 -2.38 6.44
N ASP A 36 -3.46 -1.79 6.86
CA ASP A 36 -2.26 -1.76 6.06
C ASP A 36 -2.04 -3.17 5.53
N PHE A 37 -1.73 -3.27 4.24
CA PHE A 37 -1.25 -4.53 3.71
C PHE A 37 0.10 -4.79 4.35
N ASN A 38 0.07 -5.53 5.46
CA ASN A 38 1.24 -6.01 6.17
C ASN A 38 1.93 -7.05 5.29
N TRP A 39 2.59 -6.58 4.22
CA TRP A 39 3.25 -7.43 3.24
C TRP A 39 4.30 -8.34 3.87
N TRP A 40 4.81 -7.98 5.05
CA TRP A 40 5.73 -8.78 5.86
C TRP A 40 5.06 -9.99 6.54
N GLU A 41 3.73 -10.03 6.63
CA GLU A 41 2.98 -11.20 7.11
C GLU A 41 2.66 -12.20 5.99
N ASP A 42 2.76 -11.78 4.74
CA ASP A 42 2.60 -12.64 3.57
C ASP A 42 3.89 -13.44 3.32
N LYS A 43 3.85 -14.71 3.72
CA LYS A 43 5.01 -15.62 3.60
C LYS A 43 5.44 -15.86 2.16
N ASP A 44 4.52 -15.83 1.20
CA ASP A 44 4.83 -16.09 -0.20
C ASP A 44 5.56 -14.88 -0.80
N LEU A 45 5.12 -13.66 -0.47
CA LEU A 45 5.82 -12.42 -0.83
C LEU A 45 7.20 -12.32 -0.18
N VAL A 46 7.31 -12.59 1.12
CA VAL A 46 8.60 -12.56 1.82
C VAL A 46 9.58 -13.55 1.19
N LYS A 47 9.12 -14.76 0.85
CA LYS A 47 9.94 -15.77 0.19
C LYS A 47 10.40 -15.33 -1.20
N ASP A 48 9.53 -14.72 -2.01
CA ASP A 48 9.94 -14.17 -3.31
C ASP A 48 11.04 -13.12 -3.16
N PHE A 49 10.91 -12.22 -2.19
CA PHE A 49 11.92 -11.18 -1.93
C PHE A 49 13.25 -11.78 -1.49
N GLU A 50 13.24 -12.76 -0.57
CA GLU A 50 14.45 -13.47 -0.18
C GLU A 50 15.13 -14.17 -1.37
N ASP A 51 14.35 -14.81 -2.23
CA ASP A 51 14.87 -15.51 -3.41
C ASP A 51 15.46 -14.52 -4.42
N ARG A 52 14.83 -13.36 -4.62
CA ARG A 52 15.37 -12.27 -5.46
C ARG A 52 16.67 -11.72 -4.91
N VAL A 53 16.77 -11.52 -3.59
CA VAL A 53 18.00 -11.08 -2.93
C VAL A 53 19.11 -12.13 -3.08
N LYS A 54 18.80 -13.42 -2.89
CA LYS A 54 19.76 -14.51 -3.10
C LYS A 54 20.25 -14.53 -4.55
N LYS A 55 19.34 -14.46 -5.53
CA LYS A 55 19.64 -14.40 -6.97
C LYS A 55 20.50 -13.19 -7.36
N CYS A 56 20.34 -12.08 -6.65
CA CYS A 56 21.18 -10.90 -6.85
C CYS A 56 22.59 -11.12 -6.28
N LYS A 57 22.70 -11.62 -5.03
CA LYS A 57 23.98 -11.86 -4.35
C LYS A 57 24.86 -12.91 -5.04
N ASN A 58 24.26 -13.94 -5.61
CA ASN A 58 24.97 -14.99 -6.35
C ASN A 58 25.16 -14.65 -7.85
N GLY A 59 24.85 -13.41 -8.26
CA GLY A 59 25.08 -12.91 -9.63
C GLY A 59 24.18 -13.55 -10.70
N THR A 60 23.13 -14.28 -10.30
CA THR A 60 22.20 -14.95 -11.23
C THR A 60 21.19 -13.98 -11.82
N ASN A 61 20.82 -12.93 -11.08
CA ASN A 61 20.02 -11.82 -11.56
C ASN A 61 20.90 -10.59 -11.79
N LYS A 62 20.67 -9.89 -12.90
CA LYS A 62 21.30 -8.59 -13.17
C LYS A 62 20.84 -7.58 -12.11
N ALA A 63 21.78 -7.18 -11.26
CA ALA A 63 21.64 -6.00 -10.43
C ALA A 63 22.04 -4.77 -11.25
N PHE A 64 21.39 -3.64 -11.00
CA PHE A 64 21.82 -2.37 -11.53
C PHE A 64 22.31 -1.53 -10.36
N SER A 65 23.44 -0.88 -10.56
CA SER A 65 23.90 0.20 -9.70
C SER A 65 22.94 1.38 -9.78
N LEU A 66 22.95 2.25 -8.76
CA LEU A 66 22.11 3.44 -8.77
C LEU A 66 22.48 4.36 -9.92
N GLU A 67 23.76 4.42 -10.28
CA GLU A 67 24.29 5.21 -11.38
C GLU A 67 23.77 4.71 -12.74
N GLU A 68 23.65 3.39 -12.94
CA GLU A 68 23.06 2.81 -14.15
C GLU A 68 21.56 3.14 -14.25
N ILE A 69 20.84 3.11 -13.12
CA ILE A 69 19.42 3.46 -13.06
C ILE A 69 19.22 4.94 -13.39
N ASP A 70 20.03 5.83 -12.81
CA ASP A 70 19.95 7.28 -13.06
C ASP A 70 20.23 7.60 -14.54
N ALA A 71 21.26 6.97 -15.12
CA ALA A 71 21.58 7.13 -16.53
C ALA A 71 20.43 6.68 -17.45
N ASP A 72 19.74 5.60 -17.11
CA ASP A 72 18.59 5.11 -17.89
C ASP A 72 17.36 6.00 -17.72
N ILE A 73 17.12 6.55 -16.53
CA ILE A 73 16.06 7.54 -16.30
C ILE A 73 16.28 8.79 -17.17
N GLU A 74 17.51 9.31 -17.23
CA GLU A 74 17.82 10.48 -18.05
C GLU A 74 17.63 10.23 -19.55
N LYS A 75 17.97 9.02 -20.04
CA LYS A 75 17.66 8.62 -21.43
C LYS A 75 16.17 8.59 -21.72
N ILE A 76 15.36 8.05 -20.79
CA ILE A 76 13.90 7.98 -20.94
C ILE A 76 13.29 9.38 -20.98
N LYS A 77 13.73 10.29 -20.09
CA LYS A 77 13.29 11.69 -20.09
C LYS A 77 13.63 12.40 -21.41
N ALA A 78 14.84 12.22 -21.92
CA ALA A 78 15.26 12.82 -23.19
C ALA A 78 14.41 12.33 -24.38
N ASN A 79 14.02 11.05 -24.40
CA ASN A 79 13.17 10.47 -25.45
C ASN A 79 11.68 10.85 -25.34
N THR A 80 11.22 11.32 -24.18
CA THR A 80 9.81 11.71 -23.97
C THR A 80 9.55 13.18 -24.31
N ILE A 81 10.61 13.98 -24.52
CA ILE A 81 10.55 15.41 -24.84
C ILE A 81 10.85 15.69 -26.34
N SER A 82 11.06 14.65 -27.16
CA SER A 82 11.16 14.74 -28.62
C SER A 82 9.85 14.37 -29.32
#